data_AF-A0A0D6QNL6-F1
#
_entry.id   AF-A0A0D6QNL6-F1
#
_cell.length_a   1.000
_cell.length_b   1.000
_cell.length_c   1.000
_cell.angle_alpha   90.00
_cell.angle_beta   90.00
_cell.angle_gamma   90.00
#
_symmetry.space_group_name_H-M   'P 1'
#
loop_
_entity.id
_entity.type
_entity.pdbx_description
1 polymer ?
#
loop_
_entity_poly.entity_id
_entity_poly.type
_entity_poly.pdbx_seq_one_letter_code
_entity_poly.pdbx_strand_id
1 'polypeptide(L)'
;MRRSRQLKPLSSEHHQAMLVAFQLKMGLAGHPESAGAPKDLPGLLALARRFDEQVFRTHSRTEEDVLGRHLTGADLHRLGSEHAELTRLLDSARTARPPELRAALTAFAELLERHVRWEEREVFPYAEDHVDEETLATIGGELERRLVLAHTETRAQRR
;
A
#
# COMPACT_ATOMS: atom_id res chain seq x y z
N MET A 1 -3.19 -5.71 -20.01
CA MET A 1 -2.53 -4.40 -20.19
C MET A 1 -1.07 -4.53 -19.77
N ARG A 2 -0.14 -4.11 -20.64
CA ARG A 2 1.26 -3.92 -20.24
C ARG A 2 1.29 -2.59 -19.49
N ARG A 3 1.57 -2.62 -18.19
CA ARG A 3 1.81 -1.40 -17.40
C ARG A 3 2.91 -0.60 -18.09
N SER A 4 2.76 0.72 -18.15
CA SER A 4 3.86 1.60 -18.52
C SER A 4 5.06 1.23 -17.65
N ARG A 5 6.25 1.20 -18.26
CA ARG A 5 7.49 0.81 -17.57
C ARG A 5 7.76 1.73 -16.36
N GLN A 6 7.19 2.93 -16.42
CA GLN A 6 7.35 4.05 -15.51
C GLN A 6 6.60 3.88 -14.19
N LEU A 7 5.36 3.37 -14.19
CA LEU A 7 4.58 3.14 -12.95
C LEU A 7 4.84 1.78 -12.31
N LYS A 8 5.67 0.94 -12.95
CA LYS A 8 6.06 -0.38 -12.46
C LYS A 8 6.61 -0.39 -11.02
N PRO A 9 7.38 0.60 -10.53
CA PRO A 9 7.87 0.61 -9.16
C PRO A 9 6.74 0.56 -8.12
N LEU A 10 5.71 1.42 -8.24
CA LEU A 10 4.55 1.42 -7.35
C LEU A 10 3.78 0.09 -7.45
N SER A 11 3.52 -0.35 -8.69
CA SER A 11 2.82 -1.61 -8.91
C SER A 11 3.56 -2.84 -8.37
N SER A 12 4.89 -2.79 -8.26
CA SER A 12 5.66 -3.86 -7.63
C SER A 12 5.34 -3.96 -6.13
N GLU A 13 5.24 -2.83 -5.43
CA GLU A 13 4.86 -2.79 -4.01
C GLU A 13 3.39 -3.18 -3.79
N HIS A 14 2.51 -2.91 -4.75
CA HIS A 14 1.11 -3.37 -4.72
C HIS A 14 0.96 -4.89 -4.61
N HIS A 15 1.90 -5.68 -5.15
CA HIS A 15 1.86 -7.14 -4.98
C HIS A 15 2.05 -7.53 -3.50
N GLN A 16 2.93 -6.83 -2.78
CA GLN A 16 3.13 -7.06 -1.35
C GLN A 16 1.91 -6.58 -0.55
N ALA A 17 1.34 -5.42 -0.90
CA ALA A 17 0.12 -4.92 -0.28
C ALA A 17 -1.04 -5.92 -0.39
N MET A 18 -1.26 -6.47 -1.59
CA MET A 18 -2.28 -7.49 -1.85
C MET A 18 -2.03 -8.79 -1.09
N LEU A 19 -0.77 -9.22 -0.97
CA LEU A 19 -0.41 -10.39 -0.17
C LEU A 19 -0.72 -10.17 1.32
N VAL A 20 -0.40 -9.00 1.86
CA VAL A 20 -0.69 -8.64 3.26
C VAL A 20 -2.20 -8.60 3.51
N ALA A 21 -2.96 -7.93 2.62
CA ALA A 21 -4.42 -7.91 2.71
C ALA A 21 -5.00 -9.33 2.70
N PHE A 22 -4.54 -10.19 1.80
CA PHE A 22 -4.94 -11.60 1.74
C PHE A 22 -4.60 -12.37 3.03
N GLN A 23 -3.36 -12.26 3.51
CA GLN A 23 -2.91 -12.92 4.74
C GLN A 23 -3.73 -12.49 5.97
N LEU A 24 -4.03 -11.20 6.10
CA LEU A 24 -4.89 -10.67 7.15
C LEU A 24 -6.30 -11.27 7.06
N LYS A 25 -6.93 -11.23 5.89
CA LYS A 25 -8.28 -11.80 5.70
C LYS A 25 -8.34 -13.28 6.06
N MET A 26 -7.37 -14.07 5.61
CA MET A 26 -7.31 -15.50 5.89
C MET A 26 -7.05 -15.80 7.38
N GLY A 27 -6.13 -15.06 8.01
CA GLY A 27 -5.83 -15.18 9.43
C GLY A 27 -7.01 -14.80 10.32
N LEU A 28 -7.72 -13.72 9.99
CA LEU A 28 -8.90 -13.26 10.74
C LEU A 28 -10.09 -14.21 10.61
N ALA A 29 -10.23 -14.86 9.45
CA ALA A 29 -11.24 -15.91 9.20
C ALA A 29 -10.88 -17.26 9.83
N GLY A 30 -9.67 -17.43 10.37
CA GLY A 30 -9.23 -18.69 10.99
C GLY A 30 -8.97 -19.81 9.99
N HIS A 31 -8.71 -19.49 8.72
CA HIS A 31 -8.45 -20.50 7.70
C HIS A 31 -7.05 -21.10 7.85
N PRO A 32 -6.92 -22.45 7.84
CA PRO A 32 -5.64 -23.13 8.05
C PRO A 32 -4.64 -22.92 6.91
N GLU A 33 -5.09 -22.53 5.72
CA GLU A 33 -4.28 -22.29 4.52
C GLU A 33 -3.77 -20.84 4.39
N SER A 34 -3.79 -20.06 5.47
CA SER A 34 -3.28 -18.69 5.46
C SER A 34 -1.77 -18.69 5.16
N ALA A 35 -1.37 -18.44 3.91
CA ALA A 35 -0.01 -18.53 3.38
C ALA A 35 1.07 -17.89 4.27
N GLY A 36 1.57 -18.61 5.27
CA GLY A 36 2.51 -18.10 6.27
C GLY A 36 1.96 -16.97 7.16
N ALA A 37 0.65 -16.71 7.17
CA ALA A 37 0.07 -15.68 8.02
C ALA A 37 0.08 -16.11 9.49
N PRO A 38 0.32 -15.18 10.44
CA PRO A 38 0.11 -15.44 11.85
C PRO A 38 -1.32 -15.88 12.15
N LYS A 39 -1.49 -16.77 13.14
CA LYS A 39 -2.80 -17.34 13.50
C LYS A 39 -3.49 -16.60 14.65
N ASP A 40 -2.80 -15.66 15.28
CA ASP A 40 -3.25 -14.89 16.42
C ASP A 40 -3.32 -13.39 16.09
N LEU A 41 -4.20 -12.66 16.80
CA LEU A 41 -4.38 -11.23 16.57
C LEU A 41 -3.10 -10.40 16.79
N PRO A 42 -2.26 -10.65 17.81
CA PRO A 42 -0.99 -9.94 17.98
C PRO A 42 -0.04 -10.13 16.79
N GLY A 43 0.07 -11.36 16.27
CA GLY A 43 0.89 -11.64 15.10
C GLY A 43 0.37 -10.95 13.84
N LEU A 44 -0.95 -10.96 13.61
CA LEU A 44 -1.57 -10.25 12.48
C LEU A 44 -1.35 -8.74 12.56
N LEU A 45 -1.42 -8.15 13.76
CA LEU A 45 -1.07 -6.75 13.98
C LEU A 45 0.42 -6.49 13.66
N ALA A 46 1.31 -7.36 14.11
CA ALA A 46 2.74 -7.23 13.82
C ALA A 46 3.04 -7.33 12.31
N LEU A 47 2.34 -8.21 11.58
CA LEU A 47 2.42 -8.29 10.12
C LEU A 47 2.02 -6.97 9.45
N ALA A 48 0.86 -6.43 9.81
CA ALA A 48 0.34 -5.20 9.22
C ALA A 48 1.23 -3.99 9.53
N ARG A 49 1.70 -3.86 10.78
CA ARG A 49 2.62 -2.78 11.18
C ARG A 49 3.99 -2.88 10.50
N ARG A 50 4.51 -4.09 10.36
CA ARG A 50 5.77 -4.32 9.65
C ARG A 50 5.64 -3.92 8.17
N PHE A 51 4.51 -4.24 7.53
CA PHE A 51 4.23 -3.79 6.17
C PHE A 51 4.14 -2.26 6.08
N ASP A 52 3.45 -1.64 7.03
CA ASP A 52 3.31 -0.19 7.11
C ASP A 52 4.66 0.54 7.19
N GLU A 53 5.48 0.13 8.17
CA GLU A 53 6.78 0.74 8.45
C GLU A 53 7.79 0.56 7.30
N GLN A 54 7.69 -0.54 6.56
CA GLN A 54 8.73 -0.94 5.60
C GLN A 54 8.39 -0.64 4.15
N VAL A 55 7.10 -0.50 3.84
CA VAL A 55 6.62 -0.32 2.47
C VAL A 55 5.61 0.81 2.42
N PHE A 56 4.46 0.64 3.07
CA PHE A 56 3.30 1.50 2.83
C PHE A 56 3.55 2.99 3.09
N ARG A 57 4.26 3.35 4.17
CA ARG A 57 4.52 4.76 4.49
C ARG A 57 5.38 5.47 3.44
N THR A 58 6.36 4.78 2.87
CA THR A 58 7.21 5.36 1.83
C THR A 58 6.50 5.35 0.49
N HIS A 59 5.77 4.27 0.20
CA HIS A 59 4.91 4.13 -0.96
C HIS A 59 3.90 5.28 -1.07
N SER A 60 3.00 5.41 -0.09
CA SER A 60 1.93 6.42 -0.06
C SER A 60 2.45 7.85 -0.22
N ARG A 61 3.51 8.22 0.54
CA ARG A 61 4.15 9.54 0.39
C ARG A 61 4.74 9.77 -0.98
N THR A 62 5.43 8.76 -1.53
CA THR A 62 6.05 8.87 -2.85
C THR A 62 4.99 9.00 -3.93
N GLU A 63 3.89 8.28 -3.81
CA GLU A 63 2.77 8.34 -4.74
C GLU A 63 2.07 9.71 -4.69
N GLU A 64 1.72 10.21 -3.50
CA GLU A 64 1.11 11.53 -3.34
C GLU A 64 2.03 12.65 -3.87
N ASP A 65 3.33 12.59 -3.54
CA ASP A 65 4.30 13.61 -3.91
C ASP A 65 4.59 13.65 -5.40
N VAL A 66 4.65 12.48 -6.06
CA VAL A 66 5.14 12.35 -7.43
C VAL A 66 3.97 12.19 -8.39
N LEU A 67 3.12 11.19 -8.18
CA LEU A 67 1.99 10.91 -9.07
C LEU A 67 0.80 11.83 -8.79
N GLY A 68 0.55 12.15 -7.52
CA GLY A 68 -0.62 12.93 -7.07
C GLY A 68 -0.77 14.29 -7.76
N ARG A 69 0.34 14.91 -8.18
CA ARG A 69 0.34 16.20 -8.92
C ARG A 69 -0.29 16.14 -10.30
N HIS A 70 -0.43 14.93 -10.85
CA HIS A 70 -0.93 14.68 -12.18
C HIS A 70 -2.34 14.06 -12.17
N LEU A 71 -2.91 13.84 -10.99
CA LEU A 71 -4.25 13.29 -10.82
C LEU A 71 -5.31 14.37 -10.84
N THR A 72 -6.56 13.98 -11.05
CA THR A 72 -7.69 14.88 -10.83
C THR A 72 -7.76 15.29 -9.36
N GLY A 73 -8.36 16.44 -9.06
CA GLY A 73 -8.55 16.87 -7.66
C GLY A 73 -9.38 15.87 -6.83
N ALA A 74 -10.32 15.16 -7.47
CA ALA A 74 -11.12 14.13 -6.82
C ALA A 74 -10.29 12.88 -6.49
N ASP A 75 -9.47 12.42 -7.43
CA ASP A 75 -8.60 11.25 -7.23
C ASP A 75 -7.50 11.54 -6.22
N LEU A 76 -6.86 12.71 -6.27
CA LEU A 76 -5.87 13.13 -5.29
C LEU A 76 -6.48 13.21 -3.87
N HIS A 77 -7.68 13.77 -3.75
CA HIS A 77 -8.37 13.81 -2.45
C HIS A 77 -8.68 12.40 -1.96
N ARG A 78 -9.18 11.52 -2.83
CA ARG A 78 -9.47 10.13 -2.48
C ARG A 78 -8.20 9.40 -2.04
N LEU A 79 -7.12 9.49 -2.82
CA LEU A 79 -5.81 8.90 -2.55
C LEU A 79 -5.34 9.25 -1.14
N GLY A 80 -5.21 10.55 -0.84
CA GLY A 80 -4.76 11.00 0.48
C GLY A 80 -5.71 10.61 1.61
N SER A 81 -7.02 10.60 1.36
CA SER A 81 -8.01 10.19 2.37
C SER A 81 -7.94 8.70 2.71
N GLU A 82 -7.76 7.83 1.70
CA GLU A 82 -7.62 6.39 1.90
C GLU A 82 -6.28 6.05 2.55
N HIS A 83 -5.18 6.73 2.19
CA HIS A 83 -3.88 6.61 2.87
C HIS A 83 -3.92 7.02 4.34
N ALA A 84 -4.57 8.15 4.64
CA ALA A 84 -4.74 8.62 6.01
C ALA A 84 -5.58 7.63 6.83
N GLU A 85 -6.64 7.08 6.26
CA GLU A 85 -7.50 6.10 6.93
C GLU A 85 -6.76 4.77 7.18
N LEU A 86 -5.99 4.27 6.22
CA LEU A 86 -5.15 3.07 6.39
C LEU A 86 -4.18 3.24 7.57
N THR A 87 -3.53 4.41 7.65
CA THR A 87 -2.64 4.74 8.78
C THR A 87 -3.41 4.80 10.10
N ARG A 88 -4.57 5.47 10.11
CA ARG A 88 -5.42 5.62 11.30
C ARG A 88 -5.90 4.27 11.84
N LEU A 89 -6.29 3.35 10.96
CA LEU A 89 -6.72 2.00 11.34
C LEU A 89 -5.61 1.26 12.09
N LEU A 90 -4.37 1.31 11.58
CA LEU A 90 -3.23 0.68 12.24
C LEU A 90 -2.86 1.35 13.56
N ASP A 91 -2.92 2.68 13.65
CA ASP A 91 -2.65 3.39 14.89
C ASP A 91 -3.69 3.08 15.97
N SER A 92 -4.98 3.03 15.60
CA SER A 92 -6.06 2.66 16.52
C SER A 92 -5.95 1.21 17.00
N ALA A 93 -5.41 0.32 16.16
CA ALA A 93 -5.23 -1.09 16.48
C ALA A 93 -4.16 -1.34 17.56
N ARG A 94 -3.23 -0.40 17.80
CA ARG A 94 -2.09 -0.58 18.73
C ARG A 94 -2.52 -0.78 20.18
N THR A 95 -3.59 -0.13 20.60
CA THR A 95 -4.08 -0.14 21.99
C THR A 95 -5.50 -0.69 22.11
N ALA A 96 -6.04 -1.19 21.00
CA ALA A 96 -7.38 -1.76 20.93
C ALA A 96 -7.48 -3.08 21.72
N ARG A 97 -8.65 -3.33 22.32
CA ARG A 97 -8.96 -4.64 22.90
C ARG A 97 -9.24 -5.63 21.75
N PRO A 98 -9.26 -6.96 21.99
CA PRO A 98 -9.31 -7.95 20.91
C PRO A 98 -10.46 -7.80 19.90
N PRO A 99 -11.71 -7.48 20.30
CA PRO A 99 -12.79 -7.25 19.33
C PRO A 99 -12.53 -6.04 18.42
N GLU A 100 -12.09 -4.92 18.98
CA GLU A 100 -11.78 -3.69 18.23
C GLU A 100 -10.55 -3.86 17.36
N LEU A 101 -9.52 -4.58 17.85
CA LEU A 101 -8.33 -4.93 17.07
C LEU A 101 -8.72 -5.76 15.83
N ARG A 102 -9.55 -6.79 16.02
CA ARG A 102 -10.07 -7.60 14.91
C ARG A 102 -10.81 -6.73 13.90
N ALA A 103 -11.70 -5.84 14.35
CA ALA A 103 -12.45 -4.96 13.47
C ALA A 103 -11.54 -4.00 12.70
N ALA A 104 -10.55 -3.39 13.35
CA ALA A 104 -9.58 -2.49 12.72
C ALA A 104 -8.74 -3.22 11.65
N LEU A 105 -8.27 -4.44 11.94
CA LEU A 105 -7.51 -5.24 10.99
C LEU A 105 -8.36 -5.71 9.79
N THR A 106 -9.63 -6.04 10.01
CA THR A 106 -10.58 -6.34 8.93
C THR A 106 -10.75 -5.13 8.01
N ALA A 107 -11.07 -3.97 8.59
CA ALA A 107 -11.25 -2.73 7.83
C ALA A 107 -9.97 -2.33 7.07
N PHE A 108 -8.80 -2.49 7.68
CA PHE A 108 -7.52 -2.21 7.03
C PHE A 108 -7.30 -3.12 5.82
N ALA A 109 -7.52 -4.43 5.96
CA ALA A 109 -7.31 -5.38 4.87
C ALA A 109 -8.27 -5.15 3.69
N GLU A 110 -9.53 -4.83 3.99
CA GLU A 110 -10.54 -4.50 2.97
C GLU A 110 -10.23 -3.19 2.26
N LEU A 111 -9.85 -2.15 3.02
CA LEU A 111 -9.46 -0.86 2.46
C LEU A 111 -8.20 -0.97 1.60
N LEU A 112 -7.18 -1.69 2.06
CA LEU A 112 -5.93 -1.86 1.30
C LEU A 112 -6.18 -2.60 -0.02
N GLU A 113 -6.99 -3.67 0.00
CA GLU A 113 -7.32 -4.43 -1.21
C GLU A 113 -8.10 -3.58 -2.23
N ARG A 114 -9.12 -2.83 -1.78
CA ARG A 114 -9.92 -2.00 -2.69
C ARG A 114 -9.13 -0.81 -3.22
N HIS A 115 -8.26 -0.24 -2.41
CA HIS A 115 -7.40 0.88 -2.75
C HIS A 115 -6.43 0.51 -3.87
N VAL A 116 -5.63 -0.55 -3.67
CA VAL A 116 -4.67 -1.05 -4.68
C VAL A 116 -5.38 -1.41 -5.99
N ARG A 117 -6.57 -2.01 -5.91
CA ARG A 117 -7.35 -2.35 -7.12
C ARG A 117 -7.84 -1.12 -7.86
N TRP A 118 -8.24 -0.08 -7.15
CA TRP A 118 -8.67 1.18 -7.75
C TRP A 118 -7.48 1.85 -8.45
N GLU A 119 -6.31 1.90 -7.81
CA GLU A 119 -5.12 2.52 -8.41
C GLU A 119 -4.70 1.81 -9.69
N GLU A 120 -4.60 0.48 -9.64
CA GLU A 120 -4.19 -0.34 -10.78
C GLU A 120 -5.18 -0.31 -11.95
N ARG A 121 -6.46 -0.04 -11.69
CA ARG A 121 -7.52 -0.11 -12.72
C ARG A 121 -7.96 1.25 -13.23
N GLU A 122 -7.78 2.31 -12.45
CA GLU A 122 -8.34 3.63 -12.75
C GLU A 122 -7.24 4.69 -12.70
N VAL A 123 -6.49 4.80 -11.60
CA VAL A 123 -5.49 5.87 -11.42
C VAL A 123 -4.32 5.73 -12.39
N PHE A 124 -3.73 4.53 -12.49
CA PHE A 124 -2.58 4.30 -13.36
C PHE A 124 -2.94 4.43 -14.84
N PRO A 125 -4.05 3.82 -15.33
CA PRO A 125 -4.49 4.07 -16.71
C PRO A 125 -4.80 5.54 -16.98
N TYR A 126 -5.44 6.24 -16.03
CA TYR A 126 -5.69 7.68 -16.18
C TYR A 126 -4.39 8.46 -16.35
N ALA A 127 -3.38 8.20 -15.51
CA ALA A 127 -2.09 8.86 -15.61
C ALA A 127 -1.37 8.53 -16.93
N GLU A 128 -1.42 7.27 -17.38
CA GLU A 128 -0.85 6.85 -18.67
C GLU A 128 -1.51 7.54 -19.87
N ASP A 129 -2.82 7.83 -19.79
CA ASP A 129 -3.58 8.47 -20.87
C ASP A 129 -3.47 10.02 -20.87
N HIS A 130 -3.19 10.65 -19.72
CA HIS A 130 -3.26 12.11 -19.55
C HIS A 130 -1.91 12.79 -19.26
N VAL A 131 -0.88 12.01 -18.94
CA VAL A 131 0.49 12.53 -18.74
C VAL A 131 1.31 12.22 -19.98
N ASP A 132 1.98 13.24 -20.53
CA ASP A 132 2.84 13.05 -21.69
C ASP A 132 4.03 12.12 -21.37
N GLU A 133 4.59 11.49 -22.41
CA GLU A 133 5.61 10.45 -22.26
C GLU A 133 6.89 10.94 -21.55
N GLU A 134 7.30 12.20 -21.77
CA GLU A 134 8.49 12.80 -21.16
C GLU A 134 8.28 13.02 -19.66
N THR A 135 7.13 13.57 -19.29
CA THR A 135 6.73 13.74 -17.89
C THR A 135 6.58 12.37 -17.20
N LEU A 136 5.97 11.38 -17.87
CA LEU A 136 5.79 10.05 -17.31
C LEU A 136 7.14 9.33 -17.12
N ALA A 137 8.10 9.52 -18.03
CA ALA A 137 9.46 9.02 -17.86
C ALA A 137 10.17 9.66 -16.66
N THR A 138 9.99 10.96 -16.45
CA THR A 138 10.51 11.69 -15.28
C THR A 138 9.92 11.16 -13.98
N ILE A 139 8.59 10.96 -13.94
CA ILE A 139 7.88 10.31 -12.84
C ILE A 139 8.49 8.95 -12.54
N GLY A 140 8.62 8.09 -13.55
CA GLY A 140 9.16 6.74 -13.39
C GLY A 140 10.56 6.71 -12.79
N GLY A 141 11.45 7.60 -13.26
CA GLY A 141 12.80 7.73 -12.70
C GLY A 141 12.81 8.19 -11.25
N GLU A 142 11.92 9.11 -10.88
CA GLU A 142 11.81 9.58 -9.49
C GLU A 142 11.22 8.51 -8.56
N LEU A 143 10.19 7.78 -9.01
CA LEU A 143 9.61 6.65 -8.29
C LEU A 143 10.66 5.58 -8.02
N GLU A 144 11.43 5.19 -9.04
CA GLU A 144 12.50 4.21 -8.89
C GLU A 144 13.55 4.67 -7.87
N ARG A 145 14.02 5.92 -7.96
CA ARG A 145 14.99 6.47 -7.00
C ARG A 145 14.48 6.42 -5.56
N ARG A 146 13.30 6.99 -5.29
CA ARG A 146 12.75 7.10 -3.94
C ARG A 146 12.48 5.73 -3.31
N LEU A 147 11.87 4.83 -4.08
CA LEU A 147 11.51 3.52 -3.57
C LEU A 147 12.74 2.62 -3.41
N VAL A 148 13.69 2.61 -4.36
CA VAL A 148 14.92 1.80 -4.23
C VAL A 148 15.78 2.25 -3.05
N LEU A 149 15.92 3.56 -2.83
CA LEU A 149 16.64 4.10 -1.68
C LEU A 149 15.99 3.64 -0.37
N ALA A 150 14.67 3.78 -0.24
CA ALA A 150 13.94 3.37 0.95
C ALA A 150 14.07 1.87 1.27
N HIS A 151 14.01 1.00 0.25
CA HIS A 151 14.22 -0.44 0.43
C HIS A 151 15.66 -0.79 0.86
N THR A 152 16.65 -0.04 0.35
CA THR A 152 18.06 -0.24 0.68
C THR A 152 18.35 0.15 2.13
N GLU A 153 17.82 1.28 2.58
CA GLU A 153 17.90 1.73 3.98
C GLU A 153 17.21 0.77 4.94
N THR A 154 16.00 0.31 4.59
CA THR A 154 15.25 -0.69 5.38
C THR A 154 16.01 -2.01 5.50
N ARG A 155 16.76 -2.42 4.47
CA ARG A 155 17.62 -3.62 4.51
C ARG A 155 18.86 -3.41 5.37
N ALA A 156 19.46 -2.21 5.37
CA ALA A 156 20.62 -1.88 6.17
C ALA A 156 20.31 -1.85 7.68
N GLN A 157 19.14 -1.32 8.07
CA GLN A 157 18.69 -1.27 9.47
C GLN A 157 18.35 -2.64 10.08
N ARG A 158 18.31 -3.71 9.26
CA ARG A 158 18.03 -5.09 9.68
C ARG A 158 19.28 -5.95 9.87
N ARG A 159 20.48 -5.41 9.61
CA ARG A 159 21.77 -6.06 9.85
C ARG A 159 22.37 -5.58 11.16
#